data_AF-A0A5B0SWL5-F1
#
_entry.id   AF-A0A5B0SWL5-F1
#
_cell.length_a   1.000
_cell.length_b   1.000
_cell.length_c   1.000
_cell.angle_alpha   90.00
_cell.angle_beta   90.00
_cell.angle_gamma   90.00
#
_symmetry.space_group_name_H-M   'P 1'
#
loop_
_entity.id
_entity.type
_entity.pdbx_description
1 polymer ?
#
loop_
_entity_poly.entity_id
_entity_poly.type
_entity_poly.pdbx_seq_one_letter_code
_entity_poly.pdbx_strand_id
1 'polypeptide(L)'
;MIKYIVYAIIAALLTFIFKGRVVSLSYNDYKDTLGALLNISSIIFAIIGAWIAIVYPRAMARIINKKNSNQNNQSESKESHKDANYLSELVEIVMVSALVLMAVLLIQFFAPILKGLIVNTYIPYVKYLNFSCISFLTIAQFTAIFRVILVNYFFLNELRRKNAKDRINELHR
;
A
#
# COMPACT_ATOMS: atom_id res chain seq x y z
N MET A 1 13.51 -2.31 -3.40
CA MET A 1 13.96 -1.08 -4.09
C MET A 1 13.69 -1.09 -5.59
N ILE A 2 14.01 -2.17 -6.34
CA ILE A 2 13.72 -2.28 -7.80
C ILE A 2 12.27 -1.89 -8.16
N LYS A 3 11.28 -2.33 -7.37
CA LYS A 3 9.85 -2.06 -7.64
C LYS A 3 9.53 -0.56 -7.71
N TYR A 4 10.11 0.24 -6.82
CA TYR A 4 9.89 1.69 -6.78
C TYR A 4 10.60 2.42 -7.93
N ILE A 5 11.77 1.91 -8.36
CA ILE A 5 12.47 2.41 -9.55
C ILE A 5 11.62 2.17 -10.81
N VAL A 6 10.99 1.00 -10.92
CA VAL A 6 10.06 0.70 -12.03
C VAL A 6 8.86 1.66 -12.03
N TYR A 7 8.28 1.96 -10.87
CA TYR A 7 7.19 2.94 -10.79
C TYR A 7 7.63 4.34 -11.20
N ALA A 8 8.85 4.75 -10.81
CA ALA A 8 9.41 6.03 -11.21
C ALA A 8 9.66 6.10 -12.73
N ILE A 9 10.14 5.00 -13.33
CA ILE A 9 10.33 4.90 -14.78
C ILE A 9 8.98 4.97 -15.51
N ILE A 10 7.96 4.25 -15.04
CA ILE A 10 6.62 4.28 -15.64
C ILE A 10 6.01 5.67 -15.54
N ALA A 11 6.13 6.34 -14.39
CA ALA A 11 5.64 7.70 -14.19
C ALA A 11 6.35 8.71 -15.10
N ALA A 12 7.67 8.58 -15.27
CA ALA A 12 8.44 9.41 -16.20
C ALA A 12 8.03 9.16 -17.66
N LEU A 13 7.77 7.91 -18.04
CA LEU A 13 7.28 7.53 -19.37
C LEU A 13 5.88 8.11 -19.66
N LEU A 14 4.96 8.01 -18.69
CA LEU A 14 3.65 8.65 -18.76
C LEU A 14 3.77 10.16 -18.93
N THR A 15 4.65 10.81 -18.18
CA THR A 15 4.89 12.25 -18.28
C THR A 15 5.45 12.64 -19.65
N PHE A 16 6.33 11.81 -20.22
CA PHE A 16 6.88 12.02 -21.55
C PHE A 16 5.83 11.89 -22.66
N ILE A 17 4.98 10.85 -22.60
CA ILE A 17 3.90 10.61 -23.57
C ILE A 17 2.83 11.70 -23.51
N PHE A 18 2.41 12.10 -22.29
CA PHE A 18 1.32 13.06 -22.10
C PHE A 18 1.78 14.52 -22.05
N LYS A 19 3.05 14.80 -22.33
CA LYS A 19 3.67 16.13 -22.24
C LYS A 19 2.83 17.24 -22.91
N GLY A 20 2.24 16.96 -24.07
CA GLY A 20 1.39 17.92 -24.80
C GLY A 20 0.06 18.26 -24.12
N ARG A 21 -0.52 17.34 -23.34
CA ARG A 21 -1.80 17.54 -22.62
C ARG A 21 -1.61 18.03 -21.19
N VAL A 22 -0.46 17.73 -20.58
CA VAL A 22 -0.10 18.13 -19.20
C VAL A 22 -0.04 19.65 -19.02
N VAL A 23 0.39 20.40 -20.05
CA VAL A 23 0.45 21.87 -20.02
C VAL A 23 -0.95 22.50 -19.93
N SER A 24 -1.95 21.86 -20.54
CA SER A 24 -3.35 22.32 -20.58
C SER A 24 -4.13 22.01 -19.30
N LEU A 25 -3.62 21.16 -18.41
CA LEU A 25 -4.32 20.82 -17.17
C LEU A 25 -4.35 22.01 -16.21
N SER A 26 -5.53 22.19 -15.60
CA SER A 26 -5.75 23.22 -14.59
C SER A 26 -5.25 22.75 -13.23
N TYR A 27 -4.93 23.70 -12.34
CA TYR A 27 -4.53 23.39 -10.97
C TYR A 27 -5.62 22.65 -10.19
N ASN A 28 -6.89 22.92 -10.50
CA ASN A 28 -8.02 22.28 -9.83
C ASN A 28 -8.03 20.76 -10.07
N ASP A 29 -7.74 20.32 -11.29
CA ASP A 29 -7.70 18.89 -11.64
C ASP A 29 -6.62 18.14 -10.82
N TYR A 30 -5.46 18.78 -10.62
CA TYR A 30 -4.39 18.23 -9.79
C TYR A 30 -4.78 18.17 -8.31
N LYS A 31 -5.43 19.23 -7.80
CA LYS A 31 -5.91 19.28 -6.43
C LYS A 31 -6.94 18.20 -6.16
N ASP A 32 -7.89 18.00 -7.07
CA ASP A 32 -8.94 17.00 -6.95
C ASP A 32 -8.35 15.58 -7.00
N THR A 33 -7.39 15.34 -7.89
CA THR A 33 -6.68 14.05 -7.97
C THR A 33 -5.88 13.76 -6.69
N LEU A 34 -5.16 14.76 -6.15
CA LEU A 34 -4.46 14.64 -4.87
C LEU A 34 -5.43 14.39 -3.71
N GLY A 35 -6.60 15.05 -3.71
CA GLY A 35 -7.65 14.85 -2.72
C GLY A 35 -8.21 13.41 -2.74
N ALA A 36 -8.50 12.90 -3.94
CA ALA A 36 -8.93 11.51 -4.11
C ALA A 36 -7.86 10.52 -3.64
N LEU A 37 -6.59 10.80 -3.93
CA LEU A 37 -5.47 9.96 -3.53
C LEU A 37 -5.25 9.98 -2.01
N LEU A 38 -5.42 11.12 -1.36
CA LEU A 38 -5.40 11.24 0.09
C LEU A 38 -6.51 10.42 0.73
N ASN A 39 -7.74 10.54 0.22
CA ASN A 39 -8.90 9.82 0.74
C ASN A 39 -8.74 8.30 0.63
N ILE A 40 -8.31 7.79 -0.53
CA ILE A 40 -8.13 6.34 -0.69
C ILE A 40 -7.00 5.82 0.22
N SER A 41 -5.91 6.60 0.35
CA SER A 41 -4.77 6.23 1.20
C SER A 41 -5.12 6.22 2.69
N SER A 42 -5.95 7.16 3.15
CA SER A 42 -6.38 7.22 4.55
C SER A 42 -7.30 6.04 4.91
N ILE A 43 -8.23 5.68 4.02
CA ILE A 43 -9.14 4.54 4.21
C ILE A 43 -8.33 3.25 4.32
N ILE A 44 -7.37 3.01 3.43
CA ILE A 44 -6.57 1.78 3.44
C ILE A 44 -5.67 1.72 4.67
N PHE A 45 -5.03 2.85 5.02
CA PHE A 45 -4.23 2.95 6.23
C PHE A 45 -5.05 2.62 7.48
N ALA A 46 -6.28 3.12 7.57
CA ALA A 46 -7.18 2.85 8.69
C ALA A 46 -7.62 1.37 8.74
N ILE A 47 -8.09 0.80 7.62
CA ILE A 47 -8.58 -0.59 7.57
C ILE A 47 -7.47 -1.57 7.94
N ILE A 48 -6.29 -1.45 7.32
CA ILE A 48 -5.20 -2.39 7.59
C ILE A 48 -4.54 -2.10 8.95
N GLY A 49 -4.48 -0.84 9.39
CA GLY A 49 -4.05 -0.50 10.75
C GLY A 49 -4.91 -1.18 11.82
N ALA A 50 -6.23 -1.14 11.67
CA ALA A 50 -7.15 -1.87 12.54
C ALA A 50 -6.93 -3.39 12.47
N TRP A 51 -6.71 -3.92 11.26
CA TRP A 51 -6.46 -5.36 11.07
C TRP A 51 -5.16 -5.82 11.74
N ILE A 52 -4.09 -5.04 11.64
CA ILE A 52 -2.82 -5.29 12.34
C ILE A 52 -3.05 -5.30 13.85
N ALA A 53 -3.80 -4.34 14.41
CA ALA A 53 -4.09 -4.30 15.84
C ALA A 53 -4.75 -5.59 16.37
N ILE A 54 -5.58 -6.23 15.54
CA ILE A 54 -6.27 -7.48 15.87
C ILE A 54 -5.34 -8.70 15.69
N VAL A 55 -4.59 -8.78 14.60
CA VAL A 55 -3.79 -9.97 14.23
C VAL A 55 -2.43 -10.01 14.93
N TYR A 56 -1.81 -8.84 15.16
CA TYR A 56 -0.49 -8.70 15.79
C TYR A 56 -0.35 -9.42 17.13
N PRO A 57 -1.24 -9.25 18.13
CA PRO A 57 -1.09 -9.92 19.43
C PRO A 57 -1.14 -11.45 19.30
N ARG A 58 -1.95 -11.98 18.38
CA ARG A 58 -2.05 -13.43 18.13
C ARG A 58 -0.77 -14.01 17.54
N ALA A 59 -0.18 -13.30 16.57
CA ALA A 59 1.09 -13.70 15.95
C ALA A 59 2.25 -13.61 16.95
N MET A 60 2.34 -12.52 17.72
CA MET A 60 3.38 -12.35 18.73
C MET A 60 3.27 -13.37 19.87
N ALA A 61 2.07 -13.66 20.36
CA ALA A 61 1.87 -14.68 21.39
C ALA A 61 2.36 -16.08 20.95
N ARG A 62 2.12 -16.46 19.69
CA ARG A 62 2.61 -17.74 19.13
C ARG A 62 4.13 -17.80 19.05
N ILE A 63 4.79 -16.70 18.66
CA ILE A 63 6.26 -16.62 18.58
C ILE A 63 6.89 -16.68 19.98
N ILE A 64 6.32 -15.96 20.96
CA ILE A 64 6.81 -15.94 22.34
C ILE A 64 6.63 -17.31 23.01
N ASN A 65 5.48 -17.96 22.83
CA ASN A 65 5.23 -19.29 23.38
C ASN A 65 6.15 -20.36 22.78
N LYS A 66 6.52 -20.23 21.49
CA LYS A 66 7.53 -21.09 20.84
C LYS A 66 8.94 -20.92 21.46
N LYS A 67 9.31 -19.72 21.91
CA LYS A 67 10.61 -19.49 22.58
C LYS A 67 10.69 -20.20 23.94
N ASN A 68 9.54 -20.42 24.59
CA ASN A 68 9.46 -21.07 25.90
C ASN A 68 9.24 -22.60 25.82
N SER A 69 8.77 -23.12 24.68
CA SER A 69 8.53 -24.56 24.47
C SER A 69 9.55 -25.16 23.52
N ASN A 70 10.60 -25.79 24.08
CA ASN A 70 11.55 -26.65 23.36
C ASN A 70 10.88 -27.97 22.90
N GLN A 71 9.77 -27.91 22.16
CA GLN A 71 9.12 -29.11 21.62
C GLN A 71 9.09 -29.12 20.09
N ASN A 72 9.69 -30.20 19.56
CA ASN A 72 9.90 -30.58 18.18
C ASN A 72 8.61 -30.93 17.42
N ASN A 73 7.61 -30.04 17.40
CA ASN A 73 6.43 -30.22 16.55
C ASN A 73 6.58 -29.43 15.24
N GLN A 74 7.06 -30.10 14.19
CA GLN A 74 7.24 -29.52 12.84
C GLN A 74 5.96 -28.92 12.25
N SER A 75 4.78 -29.36 12.70
CA SER A 75 3.47 -28.89 12.23
C SER A 75 3.09 -27.51 12.78
N GLU A 76 3.35 -27.23 14.07
CA GLU A 76 3.10 -25.91 14.69
C GLU A 76 4.07 -24.84 14.19
N SER A 77 5.30 -25.22 13.86
CA SER A 77 6.26 -24.28 13.25
C SER A 77 5.76 -23.73 11.92
N LYS A 78 5.13 -24.54 11.07
CA LYS A 78 4.65 -24.08 9.75
C LYS A 78 3.50 -23.06 9.86
N GLU A 79 2.56 -23.25 10.79
CA GLU A 79 1.47 -22.28 11.00
C GLU A 79 1.99 -20.96 11.60
N SER A 80 2.90 -21.02 12.58
CA SER A 80 3.44 -19.81 13.21
C SER A 80 4.30 -18.97 12.25
N HIS A 81 5.07 -19.59 11.36
CA HIS A 81 5.80 -18.87 10.30
C HIS A 81 4.85 -18.22 9.29
N LYS A 82 3.69 -18.81 9.05
CA LYS A 82 2.70 -18.31 8.10
C LYS A 82 1.97 -17.06 8.62
N ASP A 83 1.57 -17.07 9.89
CA ASP A 83 0.94 -15.92 10.53
C ASP A 83 1.90 -14.72 10.60
N ALA A 84 3.18 -14.98 10.90
CA ALA A 84 4.21 -13.96 10.92
C ALA A 84 4.46 -13.35 9.52
N ASN A 85 4.48 -14.18 8.48
CA ASN A 85 4.64 -13.70 7.10
C ASN A 85 3.43 -12.88 6.64
N TYR A 86 2.22 -13.34 6.95
CA TYR A 86 0.99 -12.59 6.67
C TYR A 86 0.97 -11.21 7.34
N LEU A 87 1.34 -11.16 8.63
CA LEU A 87 1.46 -9.91 9.36
C LEU A 87 2.54 -8.98 8.77
N SER A 88 3.68 -9.53 8.38
CA SER A 88 4.75 -8.77 7.73
C SER A 88 4.30 -8.18 6.40
N GLU A 89 3.55 -8.93 5.59
CA GLU A 89 2.98 -8.44 4.32
C GLU A 89 1.99 -7.29 4.55
N LEU A 90 1.12 -7.40 5.56
CA LEU A 90 0.18 -6.32 5.92
C LEU A 90 0.89 -5.05 6.38
N VAL A 91 1.94 -5.19 7.19
CA VAL A 91 2.74 -4.05 7.67
C VAL A 91 3.45 -3.36 6.50
N GLU A 92 3.99 -4.11 5.54
CA GLU A 92 4.60 -3.54 4.33
C GLU A 92 3.57 -2.70 3.55
N ILE A 93 2.35 -3.20 3.40
CA ILE A 93 1.29 -2.49 2.66
C ILE A 93 0.88 -1.19 3.38
N VAL A 94 0.73 -1.23 4.70
CA VAL A 94 0.41 -0.04 5.52
C VAL A 94 1.51 1.02 5.42
N MET A 95 2.76 0.59 5.49
CA MET A 95 3.91 1.51 5.42
C MET A 95 3.95 2.25 4.08
N VAL A 96 3.65 1.56 2.96
CA VAL A 96 3.56 2.20 1.64
C VAL A 96 2.40 3.19 1.59
N SER A 97 1.20 2.82 2.07
CA SER A 97 0.02 3.71 2.06
C SER A 97 0.24 4.94 2.96
N ALA A 98 0.91 4.78 4.11
CA ALA A 98 1.26 5.88 5.00
C ALA A 98 2.26 6.84 4.36
N LEU A 99 3.25 6.32 3.63
CA LEU A 99 4.23 7.14 2.90
C LEU A 99 3.56 7.95 1.78
N VAL A 100 2.66 7.34 1.02
CA VAL A 100 1.86 8.05 0.01
C VAL A 100 1.03 9.16 0.67
N LEU A 101 0.32 8.86 1.76
CA LEU A 101 -0.47 9.85 2.49
C LEU A 101 0.38 11.03 2.98
N MET A 102 1.55 10.75 3.55
CA MET A 102 2.51 11.76 3.97
C MET A 102 2.98 12.64 2.81
N ALA A 103 3.33 12.03 1.67
CA ALA A 103 3.75 12.76 0.49
C ALA A 103 2.63 13.64 -0.08
N VAL A 104 1.39 13.13 -0.17
CA VAL A 104 0.23 13.92 -0.64
C VAL A 104 -0.04 15.11 0.28
N LEU A 105 0.02 14.92 1.60
CA LEU A 105 -0.18 16.00 2.58
C LEU A 105 0.88 17.09 2.43
N LEU A 106 2.15 16.71 2.31
CA LEU A 106 3.23 17.66 2.06
C LEU A 106 3.01 18.43 0.77
N ILE A 107 2.66 17.74 -0.32
CA ILE A 107 2.39 18.40 -1.62
C ILE A 107 1.22 19.39 -1.50
N GLN A 108 0.11 19.03 -0.86
CA GLN A 108 -1.02 19.94 -0.67
C GLN A 108 -0.66 21.16 0.20
N PHE A 109 0.18 20.97 1.22
CA PHE A 109 0.64 22.05 2.09
C PHE A 109 1.59 23.01 1.37
N PHE A 110 2.54 22.47 0.59
CA PHE A 110 3.54 23.27 -0.13
C PHE A 110 3.01 23.88 -1.44
N ALA A 111 2.00 23.28 -2.07
CA ALA A 111 1.41 23.76 -3.33
C ALA A 111 1.03 25.26 -3.33
N PRO A 112 0.29 25.80 -2.34
CA PRO A 112 -0.04 27.23 -2.30
C PRO A 112 1.19 28.12 -2.10
N ILE A 113 2.18 27.67 -1.32
CA ILE A 113 3.43 28.41 -1.06
C ILE A 113 4.26 28.53 -2.35
N LEU A 114 4.41 27.41 -3.07
CA LEU A 114 5.12 27.38 -4.35
C LEU A 114 4.44 28.28 -5.39
N LYS A 115 3.10 28.29 -5.43
CA LYS A 115 2.35 29.15 -6.35
C LYS A 115 2.65 30.64 -6.14
N GLY A 116 2.93 31.07 -4.91
CA GLY A 116 3.31 32.46 -4.60
C GLY A 116 4.74 32.84 -4.99
N LEU A 117 5.65 31.86 -5.14
CA LEU A 117 7.08 32.07 -5.39
C LEU A 117 7.50 31.89 -6.86
N ILE A 118 6.70 31.19 -7.67
CA ILE A 118 7.08 30.80 -9.03
C ILE A 118 6.87 31.94 -10.04
N VAL A 119 7.95 32.34 -10.69
CA VAL A 119 7.96 33.27 -11.83
C VAL A 119 7.44 32.57 -13.10
N ASN A 120 6.70 33.31 -13.94
CA ASN A 120 5.95 32.82 -15.11
C ASN A 120 6.76 31.91 -16.07
N THR A 121 8.07 32.11 -16.15
CA THR A 121 9.00 31.35 -17.01
C THR A 121 9.17 29.88 -16.59
N TYR A 122 9.02 29.54 -15.30
CA TYR A 122 9.25 28.18 -14.79
C TYR A 122 7.97 27.35 -14.63
N ILE A 123 6.80 27.92 -14.90
CA ILE A 123 5.48 27.26 -14.78
C ILE A 123 5.41 25.92 -15.54
N PRO A 124 5.86 25.78 -16.81
CA PRO A 124 5.71 24.50 -17.52
C PRO A 124 6.55 23.39 -16.91
N TYR A 125 7.77 23.67 -16.46
CA TYR A 125 8.66 22.69 -15.82
C TYR A 125 8.07 22.17 -14.50
N VAL A 126 7.49 23.06 -13.69
CA VAL A 126 6.82 22.70 -12.44
C VAL A 126 5.58 21.85 -12.70
N LYS A 127 4.82 22.13 -13.77
CA LYS A 127 3.67 21.30 -14.16
C LYS A 127 4.09 19.87 -14.53
N TYR A 128 5.17 19.70 -15.31
CA TYR A 128 5.68 18.36 -15.64
C TYR A 128 6.15 17.60 -14.40
N LEU A 129 6.85 18.26 -13.49
CA LEU A 129 7.31 17.66 -12.24
C LEU A 129 6.14 17.24 -11.34
N ASN A 130 5.12 18.09 -11.21
CA ASN A 130 3.92 17.77 -10.44
C ASN A 130 3.16 16.58 -11.04
N PHE A 131 2.97 16.54 -12.37
CA PHE A 131 2.30 15.43 -13.03
C PHE A 131 3.08 14.11 -12.84
N SER A 132 4.40 14.14 -12.99
CA SER A 132 5.24 12.95 -12.76
C SER A 132 5.17 12.47 -11.32
N CYS A 133 5.18 13.40 -10.36
CA CYS A 133 5.06 13.08 -8.94
C CYS A 133 3.71 12.43 -8.64
N ILE A 134 2.61 13.06 -9.06
CA ILE A 134 1.25 12.55 -8.85
C ILE A 134 1.07 11.18 -9.51
N SER A 135 1.54 11.00 -10.74
CA SER A 135 1.49 9.72 -11.44
C SER A 135 2.25 8.62 -10.68
N PHE A 136 3.44 8.93 -10.15
CA PHE A 136 4.21 8.00 -9.32
C PHE A 136 3.43 7.60 -8.05
N LEU A 137 2.87 8.56 -7.33
CA LEU A 137 2.08 8.29 -6.12
C LEU A 137 0.82 7.47 -6.45
N THR A 138 0.15 7.74 -7.57
CA THR A 138 -1.03 6.97 -8.00
C THR A 138 -0.68 5.51 -8.28
N ILE A 139 0.43 5.24 -8.98
CA ILE A 139 0.88 3.86 -9.26
C ILE A 139 1.26 3.13 -7.97
N ALA A 140 1.95 3.82 -7.05
CA ALA A 140 2.31 3.27 -5.75
C ALA A 140 1.05 2.88 -4.94
N GLN A 141 0.06 3.78 -4.88
CA GLN A 141 -1.18 3.54 -4.16
C GLN A 141 -2.02 2.43 -4.81
N PHE A 142 -2.09 2.41 -6.14
CA PHE A 142 -2.77 1.36 -6.88
C PHE A 142 -2.18 -0.03 -6.58
N THR A 143 -0.85 -0.11 -6.53
CA THR A 143 -0.18 -1.38 -6.19
C THR A 143 -0.43 -1.78 -4.74
N ALA A 144 -0.49 -0.83 -3.82
CA ALA A 144 -0.84 -1.09 -2.42
C ALA A 144 -2.25 -1.69 -2.32
N ILE A 145 -3.24 -1.09 -3.00
CA ILE A 145 -4.61 -1.61 -3.08
C ILE A 145 -4.62 -3.05 -3.62
N PHE A 146 -3.94 -3.28 -4.73
CA PHE A 146 -3.91 -4.59 -5.35
C PHE A 146 -3.32 -5.67 -4.42
N ARG A 147 -2.28 -5.32 -3.67
CA ARG A 147 -1.71 -6.22 -2.65
C ARG A 147 -2.69 -6.48 -1.51
N VAL A 148 -3.40 -5.48 -1.01
CA VAL A 148 -4.43 -5.68 0.02
C VAL A 148 -5.47 -6.70 -0.46
N ILE A 149 -5.92 -6.57 -1.71
CA ILE A 149 -6.92 -7.47 -2.29
C ILE A 149 -6.37 -8.90 -2.37
N LEU A 150 -5.14 -9.06 -2.88
CA LEU A 150 -4.50 -10.38 -2.99
C LEU A 150 -4.28 -11.05 -1.64
N VAL A 151 -3.79 -10.31 -0.65
CA VAL A 151 -3.54 -10.83 0.70
C VAL A 151 -4.84 -11.29 1.36
N ASN A 152 -5.91 -10.49 1.25
CA ASN A 152 -7.23 -10.87 1.75
C ASN A 152 -7.83 -12.06 0.99
N TYR A 153 -7.68 -12.11 -0.34
CA TYR A 153 -8.18 -13.22 -1.15
C TYR A 153 -7.47 -14.54 -0.81
N PHE A 154 -6.14 -14.50 -0.70
CA PHE A 154 -5.33 -15.66 -0.32
C PHE A 154 -5.71 -16.17 1.07
N PHE A 155 -5.87 -15.27 2.03
CA PHE A 155 -6.33 -15.59 3.38
C PHE A 155 -7.72 -16.26 3.37
N LEU A 156 -8.67 -15.71 2.61
CA LEU A 156 -10.00 -16.29 2.48
C LEU A 156 -9.98 -17.68 1.84
N ASN A 157 -9.18 -17.87 0.79
CA ASN A 157 -9.06 -19.16 0.11
C ASN A 157 -8.45 -20.22 1.03
N GLU A 158 -7.47 -19.83 1.85
CA GLU A 158 -6.91 -20.70 2.86
C GLU A 158 -7.92 -21.08 3.95
N LEU A 159 -8.71 -20.12 4.42
CA LEU A 159 -9.79 -20.36 5.38
C LEU A 159 -10.81 -21.36 4.84
N ARG A 160 -11.22 -21.21 3.57
CA ARG A 160 -12.13 -22.16 2.90
C ARG A 160 -11.52 -23.55 2.81
N ARG A 161 -10.25 -23.65 2.41
CA ARG A 161 -9.56 -24.94 2.30
C ARG A 161 -9.41 -25.63 3.66
N LYS A 162 -9.16 -24.88 4.73
CA LYS A 162 -9.02 -25.42 6.09
C LYS A 162 -10.38 -25.93 6.59
N ASN A 163 -11.44 -25.12 6.47
CA ASN A 163 -12.81 -25.52 6.81
C ASN A 163 -13.30 -26.73 6.00
N ALA A 164 -12.93 -26.84 4.72
CA ALA A 164 -13.31 -27.99 3.89
C ALA A 164 -12.62 -29.28 4.36
N LYS A 165 -11.34 -29.21 4.75
CA LYS A 165 -10.60 -30.36 5.30
C LYS A 165 -11.14 -30.80 6.66
N ASP A 166 -11.50 -29.85 7.52
CA ASP A 166 -12.04 -30.16 8.85
C ASP A 166 -13.39 -30.90 8.74
N ARG A 167 -14.28 -30.47 7.83
CA ARG A 167 -15.54 -31.20 7.57
C ARG A 167 -15.34 -32.62 7.04
N ILE A 168 -14.33 -32.84 6.19
CA ILE A 168 -14.03 -34.18 5.67
C ILE A 168 -13.50 -35.08 6.81
N ASN A 169 -12.67 -34.55 7.70
CA ASN A 169 -12.18 -35.31 8.85
C ASN A 169 -13.28 -35.67 9.86
N GLU A 170 -14.30 -34.81 10.03
CA GLU A 170 -15.47 -35.12 10.88
C GLU A 170 -16.34 -36.25 10.29
N LEU A 171 -16.40 -36.38 8.97
CA LEU A 171 -17.18 -37.43 8.28
C LEU A 171 -16.50 -38.81 8.29
N HIS A 172 -15.20 -38.87 8.58
CA HIS A 172 -14.41 -40.10 8.61
C HIS A 172 -14.12 -40.62 10.03
N ARG A 173 -14.77 -40.05 11.05
CA ARG A 173 -14.66 -40.46 12.45
C ARG A 173 -15.95 -41.11 12.93
#